data_AF-M1NEP4-F1
#
_entry.id   AF-M1NEP4-F1
#
_cell.length_a   1.000
_cell.length_b   1.000
_cell.length_c   1.000
_cell.angle_alpha   90.00
_cell.angle_beta   90.00
_cell.angle_gamma   90.00
#
_symmetry.space_group_name_H-M   'P 1'
#
loop_
_entity.id
_entity.type
_entity.pdbx_description
1 polymer ?
#
loop_
_entity_poly.entity_id
_entity_poly.type
_entity_poly.pdbx_seq_one_letter_code
_entity_poly.pdbx_strand_id
1 'polypeptide(L)'
;MAITPQLIKDQEFQIKFRGCDPLEVRDYLETIADEFFELQQQCKEQAEELEVLRKDREASKDYTGSLETDMEFTRKISEELKDGCAQKEEKVRELSREIEELQLRIADMEQENAERDEEVSAANARIDEAEAALKVVEKEKSSLQNKLEILQEQNSDLKKEEVDFKAALATAQQFAEDLKEKSRIQAAEMIAEAKSEINRIRDEAHEELERLPREIDALKKKKGEVKENLKSTLTSYLETIEVFYPDDEEEDRAVTEGEGGDEEKHEENELFQKVMINDDGSIASEDLDKLNADSTYSGSSMDENVLDSLFREGDAGEKGDDAFSLNDMFNLETDVDKKKSS
;
A
#
# COMPACT_ATOMS: atom_id res chain seq x y z
N MET A 1 -53.72 49.01 132.70
CA MET A 1 -54.86 48.28 132.10
C MET A 1 -55.63 49.31 131.31
N ALA A 2 -55.54 49.32 129.97
CA ALA A 2 -55.97 50.46 129.15
C ALA A 2 -57.26 51.16 129.64
N ILE A 3 -57.06 52.29 130.31
CA ILE A 3 -58.10 53.17 130.83
C ILE A 3 -58.81 53.76 129.60
N THR A 4 -60.00 53.23 129.31
CA THR A 4 -60.77 53.76 128.20
C THR A 4 -61.26 55.18 128.50
N PRO A 5 -61.42 56.07 127.49
CA PRO A 5 -62.01 57.40 127.68
C PRO A 5 -63.45 57.40 128.22
N GLN A 6 -64.08 56.22 128.35
CA GLN A 6 -65.35 56.01 129.04
C GLN A 6 -65.13 55.79 130.55
N LEU A 7 -64.17 54.94 130.93
CA LEU A 7 -63.76 54.73 132.32
C LEU A 7 -63.27 56.02 133.01
N ILE A 8 -62.70 56.98 132.25
CA ILE A 8 -62.33 58.32 132.76
C ILE A 8 -63.56 59.17 133.12
N LYS A 9 -64.68 59.02 132.41
CA LYS A 9 -65.90 59.80 132.63
C LYS A 9 -66.77 59.23 133.75
N ASP A 10 -66.72 57.91 133.90
CA ASP A 10 -67.58 57.15 134.82
C ASP A 10 -66.88 56.90 136.19
N GLN A 11 -65.75 57.57 136.46
CA GLN A 11 -65.00 57.46 137.71
C GLN A 11 -65.64 58.31 138.84
N GLU A 12 -66.01 57.65 139.93
CA GLU A 12 -66.41 58.29 141.18
C GLU A 12 -65.23 58.39 142.18
N PHE A 13 -65.30 59.33 143.12
CA PHE A 13 -64.28 59.57 144.16
C PHE A 13 -64.91 59.70 145.54
N GLN A 14 -64.19 59.25 146.58
CA GLN A 14 -64.63 59.29 147.97
C GLN A 14 -64.75 60.72 148.49
N ILE A 15 -65.87 61.03 149.15
CA ILE A 15 -66.16 62.38 149.66
C ILE A 15 -65.72 62.49 151.13
N LYS A 16 -64.79 63.41 151.39
CA LYS A 16 -64.36 63.85 152.72
C LYS A 16 -65.02 65.20 153.08
N PHE A 17 -64.84 65.66 154.32
CA PHE A 17 -65.46 66.90 154.80
C PHE A 17 -64.93 68.12 154.01
N ARG A 18 -65.76 68.64 153.09
CA ARG A 18 -65.49 69.68 152.07
C ARG A 18 -64.82 69.24 150.74
N GLY A 19 -65.04 68.00 150.26
CA GLY A 19 -64.80 67.67 148.85
C GLY A 19 -64.41 66.21 148.60
N CYS A 20 -64.11 65.88 147.34
CA CYS A 20 -63.48 64.60 146.99
C CYS A 20 -62.08 64.47 147.64
N ASP A 21 -61.60 63.26 147.84
CA ASP A 21 -60.30 63.00 148.46
C ASP A 21 -59.12 63.47 147.59
N PRO A 22 -58.29 64.46 148.03
CA PRO A 22 -57.17 64.96 147.25
C PRO A 22 -55.98 63.99 147.08
N LEU A 23 -56.04 62.81 147.72
CA LEU A 23 -55.12 61.70 147.50
C LEU A 23 -55.65 60.77 146.40
N GLU A 24 -56.82 60.16 146.57
CA GLU A 24 -57.44 59.29 145.56
C GLU A 24 -57.57 59.96 144.18
N VAL A 25 -57.95 61.24 144.13
CA VAL A 25 -57.98 62.03 142.87
C VAL A 25 -56.58 62.22 142.27
N ARG A 26 -55.53 62.32 143.09
CA ARG A 26 -54.14 62.45 142.62
C ARG A 26 -53.63 61.12 142.10
N ASP A 27 -53.75 60.05 142.89
CA ASP A 27 -53.27 58.71 142.55
C ASP A 27 -53.92 58.24 141.22
N TYR A 28 -55.19 58.59 141.02
CA TYR A 28 -55.91 58.39 139.77
C TYR A 28 -55.42 59.26 138.60
N LEU A 29 -55.17 60.55 138.83
CA LEU A 29 -54.60 61.46 137.81
C LEU A 29 -53.15 61.09 137.43
N GLU A 30 -52.38 60.53 138.36
CA GLU A 30 -51.04 59.98 138.15
C GLU A 30 -51.14 58.72 137.28
N THR A 31 -52.06 57.80 137.59
CA THR A 31 -52.35 56.63 136.73
C THR A 31 -52.80 57.03 135.32
N ILE A 32 -53.63 58.07 135.17
CA ILE A 32 -54.02 58.61 133.85
C ILE A 32 -52.83 59.27 133.14
N ALA A 33 -51.96 59.98 133.86
CA ALA A 33 -50.79 60.62 133.28
C ALA A 33 -49.79 59.59 132.75
N ASP A 34 -49.58 58.49 133.48
CA ASP A 34 -48.75 57.36 133.05
C ASP A 34 -49.34 56.67 131.82
N GLU A 35 -50.62 56.28 131.82
CA GLU A 35 -51.23 55.63 130.64
C GLU A 35 -51.37 56.58 129.44
N PHE A 36 -51.54 57.89 129.65
CA PHE A 36 -51.48 58.89 128.57
C PHE A 36 -50.06 59.05 128.02
N PHE A 37 -49.03 59.01 128.87
CA PHE A 37 -47.64 59.05 128.46
C PHE A 37 -47.23 57.79 127.68
N GLU A 38 -47.62 56.59 128.16
CA GLU A 38 -47.45 55.33 127.42
C GLU A 38 -48.14 55.40 126.05
N LEU A 39 -49.39 55.88 125.99
CA LEU A 39 -50.12 56.03 124.73
C LEU A 39 -49.46 57.06 123.79
N GLN A 40 -48.98 58.19 124.33
CA GLN A 40 -48.30 59.22 123.53
C GLN A 40 -46.96 58.70 122.98
N GLN A 41 -46.22 57.93 123.78
CA GLN A 41 -44.97 57.29 123.34
C GLN A 41 -45.24 56.20 122.29
N GLN A 42 -46.26 55.36 122.48
CA GLN A 42 -46.68 54.37 121.47
C GLN A 42 -47.14 55.02 120.16
N CYS A 43 -47.92 56.11 120.22
CA CYS A 43 -48.32 56.86 119.03
C CYS A 43 -47.11 57.49 118.30
N LYS A 44 -46.07 57.90 119.04
CA LYS A 44 -44.82 58.38 118.45
C LYS A 44 -44.04 57.25 117.79
N GLU A 45 -43.85 56.12 118.48
CA GLU A 45 -43.14 54.93 117.96
C GLU A 45 -43.83 54.39 116.70
N GLN A 46 -45.16 54.28 116.69
CA GLN A 46 -45.94 53.89 115.51
C GLN A 46 -45.83 54.91 114.38
N ALA A 47 -45.71 56.22 114.67
CA ALA A 47 -45.52 57.23 113.64
C ALA A 47 -44.11 57.14 113.00
N GLU A 48 -43.08 56.88 113.79
CA GLU A 48 -41.71 56.66 113.33
C GLU A 48 -41.60 55.35 112.52
N GLU A 49 -42.20 54.25 112.98
CA GLU A 49 -42.30 52.98 112.24
C GLU A 49 -43.03 53.16 110.90
N LEU A 50 -44.17 53.85 110.89
CA LEU A 50 -44.91 54.17 109.67
C LEU A 50 -44.15 55.11 108.72
N GLU A 51 -43.19 55.91 109.20
CA GLU A 51 -42.32 56.71 108.33
C GLU A 51 -41.23 55.83 107.69
N VAL A 52 -40.60 54.92 108.45
CA VAL A 52 -39.62 53.95 107.92
C VAL A 52 -40.27 53.03 106.89
N LEU A 53 -41.40 52.39 107.24
CA LEU A 53 -42.12 51.49 106.33
C LEU A 53 -42.65 52.20 105.06
N ARG A 54 -42.88 53.52 105.12
CA ARG A 54 -43.18 54.31 103.91
C ARG A 54 -41.96 54.49 103.02
N LYS A 55 -40.80 54.85 103.58
CA LYS A 55 -39.54 55.02 102.83
C LYS A 55 -39.08 53.70 102.20
N ASP A 56 -39.16 52.60 102.94
CA ASP A 56 -38.80 51.28 102.42
C ASP A 56 -39.74 50.85 101.28
N ARG A 57 -41.04 51.14 101.41
CA ARG A 57 -42.04 50.90 100.35
C ARG A 57 -41.82 51.79 99.13
N GLU A 58 -41.43 53.04 99.32
CA GLU A 58 -41.13 53.98 98.24
C GLU A 58 -39.86 53.57 97.48
N ALA A 59 -38.76 53.28 98.19
CA ALA A 59 -37.53 52.76 97.60
C ALA A 59 -37.74 51.40 96.88
N SER A 60 -38.56 50.50 97.45
CA SER A 60 -38.94 49.23 96.81
C SER A 60 -39.79 49.44 95.55
N LYS A 61 -40.68 50.43 95.55
CA LYS A 61 -41.49 50.79 94.38
C LYS A 61 -40.64 51.39 93.26
N ASP A 62 -39.71 52.28 93.58
CA ASP A 62 -38.84 52.90 92.60
C ASP A 62 -37.84 51.88 92.01
N TYR A 63 -37.33 50.96 92.84
CA TYR A 63 -36.52 49.83 92.38
C TYR A 63 -37.30 48.90 91.44
N THR A 64 -38.55 48.55 91.79
CA THR A 64 -39.39 47.70 90.91
C THR A 64 -39.73 48.40 89.59
N GLY A 65 -40.02 49.71 89.60
CA GLY A 65 -40.22 50.48 88.37
C GLY A 65 -38.97 50.54 87.47
N SER A 66 -37.78 50.71 88.05
CA SER A 66 -36.51 50.63 87.29
C SER A 66 -36.31 49.25 86.68
N LEU A 67 -36.54 48.19 87.46
CA LEU A 67 -36.42 46.81 87.00
C LEU A 67 -37.44 46.47 85.90
N GLU A 68 -38.67 46.98 85.98
CA GLU A 68 -39.67 46.86 84.91
C GLU A 68 -39.16 47.51 83.62
N THR A 69 -38.58 48.72 83.66
CA THR A 69 -38.02 49.36 82.46
C THR A 69 -36.82 48.63 81.87
N ASP A 70 -35.93 48.07 82.70
CA ASP A 70 -34.81 47.24 82.25
C ASP A 70 -35.30 45.91 81.65
N MET A 71 -36.37 45.32 82.19
CA MET A 71 -37.01 44.12 81.64
C MET A 71 -37.70 44.39 80.30
N GLU A 72 -38.36 45.53 80.11
CA GLU A 72 -38.92 45.93 78.81
C GLU A 72 -37.81 46.16 77.77
N PHE A 73 -36.72 46.84 78.15
CA PHE A 73 -35.59 47.10 77.25
C PHE A 73 -34.86 45.82 76.83
N THR A 74 -34.53 44.94 77.79
CA THR A 74 -33.88 43.65 77.50
C THR A 74 -34.79 42.71 76.71
N ARG A 75 -36.11 42.73 76.96
CA ARG A 75 -37.10 42.04 76.12
C ARG A 75 -37.08 42.54 74.68
N LYS A 76 -37.11 43.87 74.47
CA LYS A 76 -37.10 44.47 73.12
C LYS A 76 -35.85 44.08 72.33
N ILE A 77 -34.67 44.09 72.97
CA ILE A 77 -33.43 43.59 72.37
C ILE A 77 -33.53 42.09 72.05
N SER A 78 -34.13 41.29 72.94
CA SER A 78 -34.31 39.85 72.70
C SER A 78 -35.24 39.55 71.52
N GLU A 79 -36.30 40.35 71.34
CA GLU A 79 -37.21 40.27 70.19
C GLU A 79 -36.50 40.71 68.88
N GLU A 80 -35.77 41.84 68.88
CA GLU A 80 -34.97 42.30 67.73
C GLU A 80 -33.87 41.30 67.32
N LEU A 81 -33.17 40.71 68.28
CA LEU A 81 -32.16 39.68 68.02
C LEU A 81 -32.78 38.40 67.46
N LYS A 82 -33.96 38.00 67.96
CA LYS A 82 -34.68 36.81 67.48
C LYS A 82 -35.13 36.96 66.03
N ASP A 83 -35.71 38.10 65.68
CA ASP A 83 -36.13 38.38 64.30
C ASP A 83 -34.91 38.46 63.36
N GLY A 84 -33.82 39.08 63.83
CA GLY A 84 -32.54 39.13 63.10
C GLY A 84 -31.84 37.77 62.97
N CYS A 85 -32.12 36.79 63.82
CA CYS A 85 -31.70 35.40 63.65
C CYS A 85 -32.61 34.66 62.66
N ALA A 86 -33.94 34.79 62.78
CA ALA A 86 -34.90 34.14 61.89
C ALA A 86 -34.67 34.51 60.41
N GLN A 87 -34.41 35.79 60.12
CA GLN A 87 -34.06 36.26 58.76
C GLN A 87 -32.75 35.64 58.23
N LYS A 88 -31.76 35.40 59.09
CA LYS A 88 -30.50 34.75 58.71
C LYS A 88 -30.68 33.26 58.49
N GLU A 89 -31.45 32.58 59.34
CA GLU A 89 -31.81 31.16 59.17
C GLU A 89 -32.60 30.94 57.87
N GLU A 90 -33.50 31.86 57.52
CA GLU A 90 -34.19 31.86 56.24
C GLU A 90 -33.22 32.06 55.07
N LYS A 91 -32.33 33.06 55.12
CA LYS A 91 -31.38 33.28 54.02
C LYS A 91 -30.35 32.16 53.87
N VAL A 92 -29.94 31.52 54.96
CA VAL A 92 -29.12 30.30 54.92
C VAL A 92 -29.88 29.17 54.22
N ARG A 93 -31.18 28.98 54.54
CA ARG A 93 -32.03 27.95 53.92
C ARG A 93 -32.21 28.17 52.41
N GLU A 94 -32.39 29.42 51.97
CA GLU A 94 -32.42 29.77 50.54
C GLU A 94 -31.10 29.40 49.84
N LEU A 95 -29.97 29.81 50.42
CA LEU A 95 -28.64 29.59 49.83
C LEU A 95 -28.27 28.10 49.82
N SER A 96 -28.65 27.32 50.83
CA SER A 96 -28.50 25.86 50.81
C SER A 96 -29.27 25.23 49.65
N ARG A 97 -30.52 25.65 49.42
CA ARG A 97 -31.34 25.16 48.30
C ARG A 97 -30.74 25.53 46.94
N GLU A 98 -30.17 26.73 46.81
CA GLU A 98 -29.49 27.19 45.59
C GLU A 98 -28.18 26.41 45.35
N ILE A 99 -27.43 26.09 46.41
CA ILE A 99 -26.22 25.24 46.33
C ILE A 99 -26.59 23.81 45.90
N GLU A 100 -27.66 23.22 46.46
CA GLU A 100 -28.16 21.89 46.07
C GLU A 100 -28.61 21.86 44.59
N GLU A 101 -29.32 22.90 44.13
CA GLU A 101 -29.76 23.06 42.74
C GLU A 101 -28.58 23.18 41.76
N LEU A 102 -27.55 23.96 42.13
CA LEU A 102 -26.31 24.09 41.36
C LEU A 102 -25.45 22.81 41.38
N GLN A 103 -25.38 22.09 42.50
CA GLN A 103 -24.66 20.82 42.59
C GLN A 103 -25.29 19.75 41.70
N LEU A 104 -26.63 19.65 41.67
CA LEU A 104 -27.33 18.76 40.75
C LEU A 104 -27.05 19.15 39.28
N ARG A 105 -27.08 20.44 38.95
CA ARG A 105 -26.80 20.88 37.58
C ARG A 105 -25.34 20.65 37.15
N ILE A 106 -24.39 20.69 38.08
CA ILE A 106 -23.00 20.30 37.82
C ILE A 106 -22.92 18.79 37.55
N ALA A 107 -23.57 17.96 38.35
CA ALA A 107 -23.58 16.50 38.14
C ALA A 107 -24.20 16.11 36.77
N ASP A 108 -25.31 16.75 36.38
CA ASP A 108 -25.89 16.58 35.02
C ASP A 108 -24.86 16.87 33.92
N MET A 109 -24.09 17.96 34.08
CA MET A 109 -23.09 18.40 33.10
C MET A 109 -21.84 17.54 33.11
N GLU A 110 -21.43 17.01 34.26
CA GLU A 110 -20.33 16.04 34.36
C GLU A 110 -20.69 14.72 33.67
N GLN A 111 -21.94 14.24 33.81
CA GLN A 111 -22.43 13.11 33.03
C GLN A 111 -22.49 13.42 31.53
N GLU A 112 -23.08 14.56 31.13
CA GLU A 112 -23.20 14.96 29.73
C GLU A 112 -21.82 15.15 29.04
N ASN A 113 -20.77 15.50 29.80
CA ASN A 113 -19.40 15.55 29.31
C ASN A 113 -18.77 14.16 29.21
N ALA A 114 -18.97 13.27 30.20
CA ALA A 114 -18.45 11.90 30.15
C ALA A 114 -19.03 11.10 28.97
N GLU A 115 -20.34 11.24 28.71
CA GLU A 115 -21.00 10.65 27.53
C GLU A 115 -20.38 11.16 26.22
N ARG A 116 -20.00 12.45 26.14
CA ARG A 116 -19.29 13.01 24.98
C ARG A 116 -17.85 12.52 24.84
N ASP A 117 -17.12 12.35 25.93
CA ASP A 117 -15.75 11.82 25.89
C ASP A 117 -15.75 10.35 25.41
N GLU A 118 -16.77 9.55 25.78
CA GLU A 118 -17.00 8.22 25.21
C GLU A 118 -17.36 8.28 23.71
N GLU A 119 -18.25 9.17 23.28
CA GLU A 119 -18.56 9.37 21.85
C GLU A 119 -17.33 9.77 21.03
N VAL A 120 -16.50 10.69 21.54
CA VAL A 120 -15.27 11.16 20.89
C VAL A 120 -14.22 10.04 20.82
N SER A 121 -14.06 9.26 21.90
CA SER A 121 -13.19 8.08 21.92
C SER A 121 -13.62 7.06 20.86
N ALA A 122 -14.92 6.75 20.79
CA ALA A 122 -15.48 5.83 19.78
C ALA A 122 -15.41 6.39 18.35
N ALA A 123 -15.45 7.72 18.16
CA ALA A 123 -15.25 8.37 16.87
C ALA A 123 -13.79 8.27 16.41
N ASN A 124 -12.82 8.52 17.30
CA ASN A 124 -11.40 8.43 17.00
C ASN A 124 -11.00 6.99 16.62
N ALA A 125 -11.46 5.99 17.36
CA ALA A 125 -11.20 4.57 17.03
C ALA A 125 -11.70 4.19 15.60
N ARG A 126 -12.85 4.73 15.18
CA ARG A 126 -13.37 4.54 13.80
C ARG A 126 -12.53 5.26 12.75
N ILE A 127 -11.88 6.37 13.09
CA ILE A 127 -10.94 7.07 12.21
C ILE A 127 -9.67 6.25 12.07
N ASP A 128 -9.10 5.73 13.16
CA ASP A 128 -7.92 4.86 13.14
C ASP A 128 -8.16 3.59 12.29
N GLU A 129 -9.32 2.95 12.45
CA GLU A 129 -9.74 1.81 11.61
C GLU A 129 -9.87 2.19 10.12
N ALA A 130 -10.44 3.35 9.81
CA ALA A 130 -10.62 3.84 8.45
C ALA A 130 -9.28 4.22 7.79
N GLU A 131 -8.35 4.85 8.52
CA GLU A 131 -6.99 5.15 8.03
C GLU A 131 -6.18 3.86 7.79
N ALA A 132 -6.29 2.88 8.70
CA ALA A 132 -5.68 1.57 8.51
C ALA A 132 -6.21 0.85 7.25
N ALA A 133 -7.53 0.90 7.02
CA ALA A 133 -8.16 0.34 5.83
C ALA A 133 -7.74 1.09 4.54
N LEU A 134 -7.73 2.42 4.56
CA LEU A 134 -7.28 3.26 3.44
C LEU A 134 -5.83 2.90 3.03
N LYS A 135 -4.94 2.75 4.00
CA LYS A 135 -3.53 2.38 3.81
C LYS A 135 -3.33 0.97 3.22
N VAL A 136 -4.32 0.07 3.33
CA VAL A 136 -4.34 -1.20 2.58
C VAL A 136 -4.76 -0.96 1.14
N VAL A 137 -5.86 -0.23 0.92
CA VAL A 137 -6.37 0.08 -0.42
C VAL A 137 -5.35 0.87 -1.27
N GLU A 138 -4.55 1.76 -0.68
CA GLU A 138 -3.48 2.47 -1.38
C GLU A 138 -2.32 1.56 -1.83
N LYS A 139 -1.97 0.55 -1.02
CA LYS A 139 -0.98 -0.48 -1.40
C LYS A 139 -1.52 -1.38 -2.51
N GLU A 140 -2.79 -1.76 -2.43
CA GLU A 140 -3.43 -2.54 -3.50
C GLU A 140 -3.49 -1.75 -4.80
N LYS A 141 -3.97 -0.50 -4.74
CA LYS A 141 -4.04 0.44 -5.87
C LYS A 141 -2.68 0.62 -6.54
N SER A 142 -1.62 0.92 -5.79
CA SER A 142 -0.27 1.05 -6.34
C SER A 142 0.23 -0.26 -6.95
N SER A 143 0.00 -1.42 -6.30
CA SER A 143 0.34 -2.72 -6.89
C SER A 143 -0.40 -3.03 -8.20
N LEU A 144 -1.63 -2.54 -8.34
CA LEU A 144 -2.45 -2.69 -9.55
C LEU A 144 -2.02 -1.71 -10.65
N GLN A 145 -1.63 -0.48 -10.30
CA GLN A 145 -1.06 0.49 -11.24
C GLN A 145 0.23 -0.06 -11.86
N ASN A 146 1.16 -0.56 -11.05
CA ASN A 146 2.43 -1.14 -11.55
C ASN A 146 2.18 -2.37 -12.46
N LYS A 147 1.20 -3.23 -12.12
CA LYS A 147 0.81 -4.36 -13.00
C LYS A 147 0.20 -3.89 -14.32
N LEU A 148 -0.60 -2.82 -14.28
CA LEU A 148 -1.25 -2.25 -15.47
C LEU A 148 -0.20 -1.60 -16.40
N GLU A 149 0.79 -0.92 -15.85
CA GLU A 149 1.95 -0.37 -16.58
C GLU A 149 2.77 -1.46 -17.28
N ILE A 150 3.16 -2.52 -16.57
CA ILE A 150 3.89 -3.67 -17.16
C ILE A 150 3.07 -4.34 -18.28
N LEU A 151 1.76 -4.52 -18.07
CA LEU A 151 0.88 -5.09 -19.10
C LEU A 151 0.69 -4.15 -20.31
N GLN A 152 0.74 -2.82 -20.12
CA GLN A 152 0.72 -1.85 -21.21
C GLN A 152 2.03 -1.85 -22.01
N GLU A 153 3.19 -1.94 -21.33
CA GLU A 153 4.51 -2.05 -21.96
C GLU A 153 4.59 -3.32 -22.83
N GLN A 154 4.29 -4.49 -22.26
CA GLN A 154 4.23 -5.78 -22.97
C GLN A 154 3.26 -5.74 -24.16
N ASN A 155 2.09 -5.11 -24.01
CA ASN A 155 1.13 -4.96 -25.09
C ASN A 155 1.61 -3.97 -26.18
N SER A 156 2.50 -3.04 -25.84
CA SER A 156 3.17 -2.15 -26.80
C SER A 156 4.26 -2.87 -27.59
N ASP A 157 5.03 -3.76 -26.95
CA ASP A 157 6.10 -4.51 -27.59
C ASP A 157 5.56 -5.59 -28.53
N LEU A 158 4.57 -6.37 -28.09
CA LEU A 158 3.86 -7.33 -28.95
C LEU A 158 3.26 -6.67 -30.19
N LYS A 159 2.87 -5.38 -30.12
CA LYS A 159 2.41 -4.60 -31.28
C LYS A 159 3.53 -4.13 -32.20
N LYS A 160 4.73 -3.85 -31.67
CA LYS A 160 5.92 -3.57 -32.49
C LYS A 160 6.32 -4.84 -33.23
N GLU A 161 6.42 -5.96 -32.52
CA GLU A 161 6.67 -7.28 -33.10
C GLU A 161 5.63 -7.67 -34.16
N GLU A 162 4.33 -7.42 -33.93
CA GLU A 162 3.28 -7.66 -34.92
C GLU A 162 3.48 -6.82 -36.20
N VAL A 163 3.91 -5.57 -36.09
CA VAL A 163 4.20 -4.67 -37.22
C VAL A 163 5.47 -5.11 -37.96
N ASP A 164 6.54 -5.43 -37.25
CA ASP A 164 7.80 -5.88 -37.83
C ASP A 164 7.65 -7.25 -38.52
N PHE A 165 6.87 -8.16 -37.93
CA PHE A 165 6.55 -9.46 -38.52
C PHE A 165 5.66 -9.31 -39.77
N LYS A 166 4.74 -8.34 -39.79
CA LYS A 166 3.97 -7.97 -41.00
C LYS A 166 4.86 -7.37 -42.09
N ALA A 167 5.85 -6.55 -41.73
CA ALA A 167 6.82 -6.01 -42.67
C ALA A 167 7.71 -7.12 -43.26
N ALA A 168 8.19 -8.06 -42.43
CA ALA A 168 8.95 -9.23 -42.85
C ALA A 168 8.13 -10.17 -43.75
N LEU A 169 6.83 -10.35 -43.47
CA LEU A 169 5.92 -11.08 -44.36
C LEU A 169 5.77 -10.39 -45.72
N ALA A 170 5.64 -9.06 -45.75
CA ALA A 170 5.52 -8.30 -46.99
C ALA A 170 6.80 -8.36 -47.84
N THR A 171 7.99 -8.25 -47.23
CA THR A 171 9.26 -8.39 -47.96
C THR A 171 9.52 -9.83 -48.41
N ALA A 172 9.14 -10.83 -47.63
CA ALA A 172 9.20 -12.24 -48.04
C ALA A 172 8.24 -12.54 -49.22
N GLN A 173 7.03 -11.98 -49.22
CA GLN A 173 6.09 -12.08 -50.33
C GLN A 173 6.62 -11.40 -51.60
N GLN A 174 7.16 -10.18 -51.48
CA GLN A 174 7.79 -9.49 -52.60
C GLN A 174 9.00 -10.26 -53.14
N PHE A 175 9.88 -10.77 -52.27
CA PHE A 175 11.02 -11.59 -52.67
C PHE A 175 10.59 -12.88 -53.40
N ALA A 176 9.50 -13.52 -52.97
CA ALA A 176 8.96 -14.71 -53.62
C ALA A 176 8.41 -14.43 -55.03
N GLU A 177 7.70 -13.30 -55.23
CA GLU A 177 7.22 -12.88 -56.55
C GLU A 177 8.39 -12.39 -57.45
N ASP A 178 9.35 -11.63 -56.92
CA ASP A 178 10.56 -11.21 -57.64
C ASP A 178 11.40 -12.41 -58.09
N LEU A 179 11.55 -13.43 -57.24
CA LEU A 179 12.23 -14.69 -57.56
C LEU A 179 11.49 -15.46 -58.66
N LYS A 180 10.17 -15.61 -58.50
CA LYS A 180 9.27 -16.30 -59.45
C LYS A 180 9.30 -15.66 -60.84
N GLU A 181 9.26 -14.33 -60.94
CA GLU A 181 9.35 -13.65 -62.24
C GLU A 181 10.79 -13.70 -62.81
N LYS A 182 11.84 -13.60 -61.99
CA LYS A 182 13.23 -13.83 -62.45
C LYS A 182 13.43 -15.25 -63.01
N SER A 183 12.97 -16.27 -62.30
CA SER A 183 13.03 -17.66 -62.77
C SER A 183 12.20 -17.88 -64.03
N ARG A 184 11.07 -17.17 -64.19
CA ARG A 184 10.26 -17.20 -65.40
C ARG A 184 10.98 -16.56 -66.60
N ILE A 185 11.64 -15.44 -66.40
CA ILE A 185 12.47 -14.77 -67.41
C ILE A 185 13.63 -15.69 -67.81
N GLN A 186 14.41 -16.18 -66.85
CA GLN A 186 15.53 -17.09 -67.09
C GLN A 186 15.12 -18.38 -67.80
N ALA A 187 13.97 -18.97 -67.45
CA ALA A 187 13.44 -20.14 -68.16
C ALA A 187 13.01 -19.81 -69.60
N ALA A 188 12.45 -18.61 -69.84
CA ALA A 188 12.10 -18.17 -71.19
C ALA A 188 13.35 -17.86 -72.04
N GLU A 189 14.38 -17.25 -71.45
CA GLU A 189 15.70 -17.00 -72.06
C GLU A 189 16.38 -18.32 -72.43
N MET A 190 16.48 -19.27 -71.50
CA MET A 190 17.06 -20.60 -71.74
C MET A 190 16.32 -21.37 -72.86
N ILE A 191 14.99 -21.26 -72.92
CA ILE A 191 14.19 -21.85 -74.00
C ILE A 191 14.42 -21.11 -75.35
N ALA A 192 14.67 -19.81 -75.34
CA ALA A 192 14.99 -19.04 -76.55
C ALA A 192 16.40 -19.34 -77.06
N GLU A 193 17.39 -19.41 -76.17
CA GLU A 193 18.77 -19.80 -76.46
C GLU A 193 18.85 -21.23 -77.00
N ALA A 194 18.21 -22.19 -76.33
CA ALA A 194 18.14 -23.57 -76.80
C ALA A 194 17.47 -23.68 -78.19
N LYS A 195 16.43 -22.88 -78.48
CA LYS A 195 15.83 -22.79 -79.83
C LYS A 195 16.79 -22.17 -80.85
N SER A 196 17.56 -21.17 -80.46
CA SER A 196 18.56 -20.53 -81.31
C SER A 196 19.67 -21.51 -81.69
N GLU A 197 20.20 -22.27 -80.72
CA GLU A 197 21.24 -23.26 -80.97
C GLU A 197 20.69 -24.48 -81.74
N ILE A 198 19.45 -24.92 -81.47
CA ILE A 198 18.78 -25.95 -82.31
C ILE A 198 18.60 -25.49 -83.75
N ASN A 199 18.28 -24.21 -83.98
CA ASN A 199 18.20 -23.66 -85.33
C ASN A 199 19.59 -23.59 -85.98
N ARG A 200 20.60 -23.05 -85.27
CA ARG A 200 21.98 -22.99 -85.76
C ARG A 200 22.53 -24.37 -86.12
N ILE A 201 22.36 -25.38 -85.26
CA ILE A 201 22.77 -26.76 -85.54
C ILE A 201 22.01 -27.34 -86.74
N ARG A 202 20.72 -26.99 -86.94
CA ARG A 202 19.97 -27.37 -88.14
C ARG A 202 20.54 -26.70 -89.38
N ASP A 203 20.88 -25.42 -89.30
CA ASP A 203 21.38 -24.64 -90.43
C ASP A 203 22.80 -25.10 -90.82
N GLU A 204 23.71 -25.32 -89.85
CA GLU A 204 25.01 -25.96 -90.04
C GLU A 204 24.88 -27.37 -90.66
N ALA A 205 23.91 -28.18 -90.19
CA ALA A 205 23.64 -29.50 -90.77
C ALA A 205 23.03 -29.43 -92.18
N HIS A 206 22.28 -28.37 -92.52
CA HIS A 206 21.79 -28.13 -93.88
C HIS A 206 22.92 -27.67 -94.82
N GLU A 207 23.83 -26.81 -94.38
CA GLU A 207 25.00 -26.39 -95.15
C GLU A 207 25.92 -27.58 -95.48
N GLU A 208 26.22 -28.43 -94.50
CA GLU A 208 26.99 -29.66 -94.74
C GLU A 208 26.21 -30.66 -95.62
N LEU A 209 24.88 -30.76 -95.51
CA LEU A 209 24.05 -31.58 -96.39
C LEU A 209 23.98 -31.04 -97.84
N GLU A 210 24.10 -29.73 -98.06
CA GLU A 210 24.31 -29.15 -99.40
C GLU A 210 25.75 -29.33 -99.93
N ARG A 211 26.73 -29.28 -99.03
CA ARG A 211 28.15 -29.43 -99.35
C ARG A 211 28.49 -30.86 -99.76
N LEU A 212 28.02 -31.87 -99.01
CA LEU A 212 28.35 -33.28 -99.24
C LEU A 212 28.08 -33.75 -100.68
N PRO A 213 26.94 -33.46 -101.34
CA PRO A 213 26.73 -33.76 -102.76
C PRO A 213 27.74 -33.08 -103.69
N ARG A 214 28.08 -31.79 -103.45
CA ARG A 214 29.06 -31.05 -104.25
C ARG A 214 30.46 -31.67 -104.14
N GLU A 215 30.83 -32.08 -102.92
CA GLU A 215 32.11 -32.72 -102.63
C GLU A 215 32.17 -34.16 -103.17
N ILE A 216 31.07 -34.92 -103.08
CA ILE A 216 30.89 -36.23 -103.72
C ILE A 216 31.02 -36.13 -105.24
N ASP A 217 30.40 -35.14 -105.89
CA ASP A 217 30.47 -34.99 -107.35
C ASP A 217 31.85 -34.48 -107.81
N ALA A 218 32.53 -33.63 -107.03
CA ALA A 218 33.93 -33.29 -107.25
C ALA A 218 34.84 -34.54 -107.13
N LEU A 219 34.60 -35.41 -106.14
CA LEU A 219 35.32 -36.68 -105.98
C LEU A 219 35.01 -37.68 -107.10
N LYS A 220 33.76 -37.76 -107.58
CA LYS A 220 33.40 -38.55 -108.78
C LYS A 220 34.15 -38.03 -110.02
N LYS A 221 34.20 -36.72 -110.22
CA LYS A 221 34.93 -36.09 -111.33
C LYS A 221 36.42 -36.42 -111.25
N LYS A 222 37.05 -36.24 -110.08
CA LYS A 222 38.46 -36.58 -109.83
C LYS A 222 38.75 -38.08 -110.00
N LYS A 223 37.82 -38.96 -109.61
CA LYS A 223 37.88 -40.41 -109.87
C LYS A 223 37.79 -40.73 -111.37
N GLY A 224 36.96 -39.99 -112.11
CA GLY A 224 36.89 -40.03 -113.58
C GLY A 224 38.22 -39.64 -114.22
N GLU A 225 38.76 -38.48 -113.86
CA GLU A 225 40.07 -37.97 -114.32
C GLU A 225 41.21 -38.96 -114.02
N VAL A 226 41.26 -39.52 -112.81
CA VAL A 226 42.26 -40.55 -112.45
C VAL A 226 42.07 -41.84 -113.26
N LYS A 227 40.83 -42.28 -113.50
CA LYS A 227 40.55 -43.47 -114.33
C LYS A 227 40.93 -43.23 -115.79
N GLU A 228 40.69 -42.03 -116.33
CA GLU A 228 40.99 -41.66 -117.71
C GLU A 228 42.49 -41.47 -117.92
N ASN A 229 43.18 -40.82 -116.98
CA ASN A 229 44.64 -40.77 -116.92
C ASN A 229 45.24 -42.19 -116.87
N LEU A 230 44.79 -43.05 -115.95
CA LEU A 230 45.27 -44.43 -115.85
C LEU A 230 45.01 -45.24 -117.13
N LYS A 231 43.85 -45.05 -117.77
CA LYS A 231 43.56 -45.65 -119.07
C LYS A 231 44.52 -45.14 -120.14
N SER A 232 44.84 -43.84 -120.15
CA SER A 232 45.84 -43.26 -121.06
C SER A 232 47.23 -43.86 -120.84
N THR A 233 47.67 -44.07 -119.58
CA THR A 233 48.94 -44.73 -119.30
C THR A 233 48.94 -46.19 -119.75
N LEU A 234 47.85 -46.93 -119.51
CA LEU A 234 47.71 -48.32 -119.95
C LEU A 234 47.65 -48.46 -121.48
N THR A 235 46.98 -47.54 -122.18
CA THR A 235 47.00 -47.49 -123.64
C THR A 235 48.40 -47.15 -124.16
N SER A 236 49.12 -46.21 -123.52
CA SER A 236 50.52 -45.92 -123.87
C SER A 236 51.45 -47.12 -123.63
N TYR A 237 51.22 -47.91 -122.58
CA TYR A 237 51.97 -49.16 -122.36
C TYR A 237 51.63 -50.25 -123.41
N LEU A 238 50.36 -50.39 -123.81
CA LEU A 238 49.95 -51.27 -124.91
C LEU A 238 50.62 -50.86 -126.23
N GLU A 239 50.54 -49.58 -126.59
CA GLU A 239 51.16 -48.98 -127.77
C GLU A 239 52.70 -49.11 -127.74
N THR A 240 53.32 -49.21 -126.56
CA THR A 240 54.76 -49.53 -126.40
C THR A 240 55.07 -51.01 -126.60
N ILE A 241 54.13 -51.92 -126.29
CA ILE A 241 54.29 -53.38 -126.43
C ILE A 241 54.08 -53.81 -127.90
N GLU A 242 53.13 -53.20 -128.61
CA GLU A 242 52.83 -53.48 -130.04
C GLU A 242 54.02 -53.19 -130.98
N VAL A 243 55.02 -52.42 -130.54
CA VAL A 243 56.15 -51.96 -131.37
C VAL A 243 57.30 -52.97 -131.48
N PHE A 244 57.35 -54.03 -130.65
CA PHE A 244 58.62 -54.75 -130.40
C PHE A 244 58.77 -56.21 -130.89
N TYR A 245 57.77 -56.84 -131.51
CA TYR A 245 57.94 -58.14 -132.19
C TYR A 245 57.14 -58.25 -133.50
N PRO A 246 57.72 -58.81 -134.59
CA PRO A 246 57.02 -59.08 -135.86
C PRO A 246 56.26 -60.41 -135.84
N ASP A 247 55.48 -60.66 -136.90
CA ASP A 247 54.54 -61.78 -137.07
C ASP A 247 55.13 -63.19 -136.91
N ASP A 248 54.33 -64.11 -136.33
CA ASP A 248 54.30 -65.54 -136.67
C ASP A 248 52.90 -66.14 -136.34
N GLU A 249 52.12 -66.38 -137.40
CA GLU A 249 50.97 -67.31 -137.62
C GLU A 249 49.76 -67.45 -136.63
N GLU A 250 48.63 -67.94 -137.18
CA GLU A 250 47.35 -68.16 -136.49
C GLU A 250 47.20 -69.60 -135.95
N GLU A 251 46.44 -69.80 -134.85
CA GLU A 251 45.20 -70.62 -134.89
C GLU A 251 44.34 -70.57 -133.59
N ASP A 252 43.08 -70.19 -133.79
CA ASP A 252 41.83 -70.66 -133.16
C ASP A 252 41.59 -70.81 -131.62
N ARG A 253 40.50 -70.15 -131.19
CA ARG A 253 39.49 -70.56 -130.17
C ARG A 253 39.84 -70.74 -128.67
N ALA A 254 39.59 -69.63 -127.96
CA ALA A 254 38.57 -69.52 -126.88
C ALA A 254 38.68 -70.37 -125.58
N VAL A 255 39.09 -69.70 -124.49
CA VAL A 255 38.65 -69.99 -123.11
C VAL A 255 38.27 -68.67 -122.43
N THR A 256 37.15 -68.63 -121.71
CA THR A 256 36.69 -67.48 -120.91
C THR A 256 36.47 -67.90 -119.46
N GLU A 257 37.03 -67.14 -118.52
CA GLU A 257 36.75 -67.20 -117.07
C GLU A 257 37.18 -68.52 -116.37
N GLY A 258 37.58 -68.53 -115.11
CA GLY A 258 37.80 -67.45 -114.15
C GLY A 258 38.25 -68.02 -112.80
N GLU A 259 38.56 -67.15 -111.82
CA GLU A 259 38.95 -67.48 -110.44
C GLU A 259 40.31 -68.23 -110.28
N GLY A 260 41.14 -67.95 -109.28
CA GLY A 260 41.10 -66.88 -108.27
C GLY A 260 42.08 -67.19 -107.13
N GLY A 261 43.13 -66.38 -106.94
CA GLY A 261 44.18 -66.67 -105.95
C GLY A 261 44.98 -65.46 -105.49
N ASP A 262 44.84 -65.17 -104.20
CA ASP A 262 45.84 -64.72 -103.21
C ASP A 262 46.69 -63.44 -103.37
N GLU A 263 46.97 -62.86 -102.18
CA GLU A 263 48.02 -61.87 -101.82
C GLU A 263 47.98 -60.48 -102.55
N GLU A 264 48.07 -59.30 -101.91
CA GLU A 264 48.11 -58.86 -100.49
C GLU A 264 47.80 -57.31 -100.50
N LYS A 265 47.88 -56.43 -99.47
CA LYS A 265 48.44 -56.40 -98.10
C LYS A 265 47.83 -55.20 -97.29
N HIS A 266 48.13 -55.13 -95.98
CA HIS A 266 48.18 -53.96 -95.07
C HIS A 266 46.98 -52.96 -94.91
N GLU A 267 46.51 -52.88 -93.65
CA GLU A 267 46.37 -51.66 -92.80
C GLU A 267 45.24 -50.63 -93.08
N GLU A 268 44.64 -49.93 -92.10
CA GLU A 268 44.86 -49.82 -90.64
C GLU A 268 43.57 -49.42 -89.86
N ASN A 269 43.60 -49.53 -88.52
CA ASN A 269 42.78 -48.82 -87.51
C ASN A 269 41.22 -48.92 -87.46
N GLU A 270 40.69 -49.61 -86.44
CA GLU A 270 39.42 -49.26 -85.78
C GLU A 270 39.65 -48.92 -84.30
N LEU A 271 39.38 -47.68 -83.88
CA LEU A 271 39.54 -47.20 -82.50
C LEU A 271 38.18 -47.00 -81.81
N PHE A 272 37.52 -48.08 -81.39
CA PHE A 272 36.27 -48.01 -80.62
C PHE A 272 36.52 -47.89 -79.12
N GLN A 273 36.55 -46.67 -78.57
CA GLN A 273 36.56 -46.46 -77.12
C GLN A 273 35.14 -46.29 -76.58
N LYS A 274 34.62 -47.38 -76.01
CA LYS A 274 33.24 -47.51 -75.51
C LYS A 274 33.16 -47.15 -74.02
N VAL A 275 32.87 -45.89 -73.71
CA VAL A 275 32.61 -45.46 -72.31
C VAL A 275 31.27 -46.03 -71.86
N MET A 276 31.32 -47.03 -70.99
CA MET A 276 30.14 -47.49 -70.24
C MET A 276 29.99 -46.64 -68.98
N ILE A 277 28.74 -46.33 -68.63
CA ILE A 277 28.37 -45.73 -67.35
C ILE A 277 28.35 -46.84 -66.30
N ASN A 278 29.03 -46.63 -65.18
CA ASN A 278 28.86 -47.45 -63.98
C ASN A 278 28.01 -46.67 -62.97
N ASP A 279 26.76 -47.08 -62.81
CA ASP A 279 26.03 -46.92 -61.55
C ASP A 279 26.46 -48.06 -60.62
N ASP A 280 27.08 -47.77 -59.47
CA ASP A 280 27.07 -48.67 -58.32
C ASP A 280 26.81 -47.93 -57.00
N GLY A 281 25.55 -47.55 -56.81
CA GLY A 281 25.01 -47.33 -55.47
C GLY A 281 24.86 -48.66 -54.70
N SER A 282 24.68 -48.56 -53.38
CA SER A 282 24.53 -49.66 -52.39
C SER A 282 25.85 -50.31 -51.92
N ILE A 283 25.97 -50.93 -50.74
CA ILE A 283 24.96 -51.37 -49.75
C ILE A 283 25.42 -51.02 -48.30
N ALA A 284 24.47 -51.05 -47.36
CA ALA A 284 24.62 -51.35 -45.93
C ALA A 284 24.68 -50.18 -44.92
N SER A 285 23.73 -50.26 -43.98
CA SER A 285 23.71 -49.62 -42.66
C SER A 285 24.32 -50.56 -41.59
N GLU A 286 24.31 -50.11 -40.33
CA GLU A 286 24.63 -50.88 -39.11
C GLU A 286 26.15 -51.17 -38.91
N ASP A 287 26.75 -51.06 -37.72
CA ASP A 287 26.16 -50.80 -36.39
C ASP A 287 27.13 -50.16 -35.35
N LEU A 288 26.55 -49.73 -34.22
CA LEU A 288 27.13 -49.61 -32.86
C LEU A 288 28.49 -48.90 -32.57
N ASP A 289 28.36 -47.72 -31.93
CA ASP A 289 28.88 -47.39 -30.58
C ASP A 289 30.38 -47.51 -30.18
N LYS A 290 30.93 -46.33 -29.80
CA LYS A 290 31.81 -46.05 -28.62
C LYS A 290 33.13 -46.84 -28.40
N LEU A 291 34.26 -46.11 -28.36
CA LEU A 291 35.06 -45.85 -27.13
C LEU A 291 36.30 -44.95 -27.37
N ASN A 292 36.86 -44.41 -26.26
CA ASN A 292 38.02 -43.49 -26.14
C ASN A 292 37.91 -42.15 -26.90
N ALA A 293 38.01 -40.95 -26.32
CA ALA A 293 38.56 -40.45 -25.04
C ALA A 293 40.09 -40.24 -24.96
N ASP A 294 40.42 -38.99 -24.58
CA ASP A 294 41.67 -38.40 -24.07
C ASP A 294 42.95 -38.31 -24.94
N SER A 295 43.37 -37.07 -25.23
CA SER A 295 44.78 -36.64 -25.14
C SER A 295 44.93 -35.10 -25.24
N THR A 296 44.79 -34.43 -24.10
CA THR A 296 45.71 -33.38 -23.59
C THR A 296 46.41 -32.37 -24.56
N TYR A 297 46.05 -31.10 -24.36
CA TYR A 297 46.96 -30.03 -23.88
C TYR A 297 48.01 -29.38 -24.84
N SER A 298 47.80 -28.09 -25.15
CA SER A 298 48.86 -27.07 -25.13
C SER A 298 48.27 -25.67 -24.87
N GLY A 299 49.05 -24.73 -24.30
CA GLY A 299 48.57 -23.38 -23.98
C GLY A 299 49.68 -22.38 -23.61
N SER A 300 49.40 -21.09 -23.81
CA SER A 300 50.19 -19.88 -23.47
C SER A 300 49.23 -18.68 -23.56
N SER A 301 49.08 -17.74 -22.62
CA SER A 301 50.07 -16.88 -21.91
C SER A 301 50.75 -15.88 -22.87
N MET A 302 50.91 -14.57 -22.64
CA MET A 302 50.64 -13.62 -21.51
C MET A 302 50.51 -12.18 -22.12
N ASP A 303 50.17 -11.04 -21.50
CA ASP A 303 49.85 -10.54 -20.13
C ASP A 303 48.94 -9.25 -20.33
N GLU A 304 48.66 -8.23 -19.48
CA GLU A 304 48.98 -7.75 -18.11
C GLU A 304 47.83 -6.78 -17.64
N ASN A 305 47.96 -6.06 -16.52
CA ASN A 305 47.02 -5.07 -15.95
C ASN A 305 47.24 -3.61 -16.45
N VAL A 306 46.37 -2.66 -16.05
CA VAL A 306 46.74 -1.34 -15.45
C VAL A 306 45.51 -0.49 -15.02
N LEU A 307 45.70 0.33 -13.97
CA LEU A 307 44.83 1.40 -13.43
C LEU A 307 43.59 1.04 -12.60
N ASP A 308 43.79 1.09 -11.29
CA ASP A 308 42.79 1.34 -10.23
C ASP A 308 42.68 2.85 -9.93
N SER A 309 41.70 3.21 -9.07
CA SER A 309 41.49 4.49 -8.38
C SER A 309 40.87 5.65 -9.16
N LEU A 310 39.74 6.16 -8.66
CA LEU A 310 39.58 7.56 -8.24
C LEU A 310 38.33 7.75 -7.34
N PHE A 311 38.50 8.55 -6.28
CA PHE A 311 37.50 9.07 -5.32
C PHE A 311 36.76 8.12 -4.36
N ARG A 312 37.22 8.16 -3.09
CA ARG A 312 36.41 7.96 -1.88
C ARG A 312 36.81 8.98 -0.80
N GLU A 313 36.09 10.08 -0.72
CA GLU A 313 36.07 11.10 0.37
C GLU A 313 34.64 11.67 0.43
N GLY A 314 34.07 12.10 1.55
CA GLY A 314 34.50 12.09 2.96
C GLY A 314 33.39 12.68 3.87
N ASP A 315 33.54 12.59 5.20
CA ASP A 315 32.70 13.18 6.28
C ASP A 315 31.20 12.79 6.40
N ALA A 316 30.53 12.89 7.56
CA ALA A 316 30.95 12.85 8.98
C ALA A 316 29.71 12.72 9.91
N GLY A 317 29.93 12.38 11.20
CA GLY A 317 28.90 12.30 12.27
C GLY A 317 28.34 10.87 12.44
N GLU A 318 28.54 10.15 13.55
CA GLU A 318 28.12 10.39 14.95
C GLU A 318 26.60 10.46 15.13
N LYS A 319 25.96 9.81 16.12
CA LYS A 319 26.39 8.85 17.18
C LYS A 319 25.12 8.15 17.69
N GLY A 320 25.24 6.98 18.33
CA GLY A 320 24.10 6.36 19.03
C GLY A 320 24.20 4.85 19.20
N ASP A 321 24.92 4.40 20.22
CA ASP A 321 24.73 3.06 20.77
C ASP A 321 23.39 3.01 21.51
N ASP A 322 22.62 1.93 21.34
CA ASP A 322 21.94 1.27 22.46
C ASP A 322 21.40 -0.11 22.03
N ALA A 323 21.96 -1.17 22.61
CA ALA A 323 21.50 -2.54 22.41
C ALA A 323 20.91 -3.06 23.73
N PHE A 324 19.58 -2.97 23.88
CA PHE A 324 18.90 -3.48 25.07
C PHE A 324 17.82 -4.54 24.80
N SER A 325 17.78 -5.47 25.74
CA SER A 325 17.06 -6.76 25.72
C SER A 325 15.58 -6.67 25.39
N LEU A 326 15.11 -7.54 24.48
CA LEU A 326 13.70 -7.74 24.16
C LEU A 326 13.06 -8.75 25.15
N ASN A 327 13.07 -8.45 26.45
CA ASN A 327 12.52 -9.34 27.49
C ASN A 327 12.15 -8.61 28.80
N ASP A 328 11.12 -7.75 28.80
CA ASP A 328 10.50 -7.26 30.05
C ASP A 328 9.09 -6.64 29.82
N MET A 329 8.10 -7.44 29.36
CA MET A 329 6.70 -6.97 29.33
C MET A 329 5.59 -8.06 29.34
N PHE A 330 5.73 -9.13 30.11
CA PHE A 330 4.61 -10.06 30.38
C PHE A 330 4.68 -10.67 31.79
N ASN A 331 3.85 -10.16 32.71
CA ASN A 331 3.15 -10.88 33.80
C ASN A 331 2.70 -9.90 34.90
N LEU A 332 1.47 -9.38 34.81
CA LEU A 332 0.73 -8.81 35.95
C LEU A 332 -0.76 -8.67 35.61
N GLU A 333 -1.47 -9.80 35.61
CA GLU A 333 -2.92 -9.86 35.41
C GLU A 333 -3.59 -10.58 36.60
N THR A 334 -4.82 -10.18 36.92
CA THR A 334 -5.74 -10.81 37.91
C THR A 334 -5.21 -11.04 39.34
N ASP A 335 -5.48 -10.10 40.26
CA ASP A 335 -5.85 -10.46 41.66
C ASP A 335 -6.68 -9.35 42.37
N VAL A 336 -7.92 -9.12 41.90
CA VAL A 336 -8.89 -8.21 42.55
C VAL A 336 -10.27 -8.88 42.65
N ASP A 337 -10.36 -9.98 43.41
CA ASP A 337 -11.67 -10.59 43.73
C ASP A 337 -11.76 -11.06 45.18
N LYS A 338 -11.99 -10.10 46.10
CA LYS A 338 -12.34 -10.32 47.52
C LYS A 338 -12.80 -9.04 48.24
N LYS A 339 -14.05 -8.61 48.01
CA LYS A 339 -14.76 -7.71 48.95
C LYS A 339 -16.30 -7.67 48.83
N LYS A 340 -16.94 -8.85 48.80
CA LYS A 340 -18.38 -9.01 49.07
C LYS A 340 -18.66 -10.27 49.91
N SER A 341 -18.64 -10.15 51.23
CA SER A 341 -19.36 -11.06 52.17
C SER A 341 -19.16 -10.61 53.63
N SER A 342 -20.29 -10.34 54.30
CA SER A 342 -20.43 -9.92 55.71
C SER A 342 -19.99 -8.50 56.07
#